data_AF-A0A9D1QAD6-F1
#
_entry.id   AF-A0A9D1QAD6-F1
#
_cell.length_a   1.000
_cell.length_b   1.000
_cell.length_c   1.000
_cell.angle_alpha   90.00
_cell.angle_beta   90.00
_cell.angle_gamma   90.00
#
_symmetry.space_group_name_H-M   'P 1'
#
loop_
_entity.id
_entity.type
_entity.pdbx_description
1 polymer ?
#
loop_
_entity_poly.entity_id
_entity_poly.type
_entity_poly.pdbx_seq_one_letter_code
_entity_poly.pdbx_strand_id
1 'polypeptide(L)'
;MNTRQEALARQQELVNLARSEGRGLTADEQAEFDRCQAVIDGDGTRGEDGAAPSQDAAAEAQRAVENERRRMSDIINLCRQTGMDPAGYIQDGSSVEDVRRAAVDFLIQHHGPVGARMSESGSDEDNFRAAASDAMLLRSGIRTASPAAGAEQMRGLSLRDLAIECMAREGLGTTASLMRMSKDDLWGMAQRQFFNPTAAFPAILDNTIRKAIVQRYQAVPTTFQLWTTKGSVTDFKPTKDHEYLAGGAGEFLPVGEGGELKHDTPKTDLLPQRKISTYGRQFSMTREAFINDDIGFITQVPGMYAASAKRTINKQVYSILYSNPTIFDDKALFHADHGNLVTSGAAPSIENIQGMILKMMSQTDPFGDSITVQPRFIVVPVGYGFTLAQILQTAQIEVDGIGSHTANALYQYRNQLQVIEDGTLNTLAGTGAVPWFIIADPSYARCIQVDYLNGQETPTIRRMETPGQLGYVWDIWLDWGVTVVDYRGAVKNPGAKITL
;
A
#
# COMPACT_ATOMS: atom_id res chain seq x y z
N MET A 1 93.83 39.85 2.83
CA MET A 1 92.85 40.90 3.18
C MET A 1 91.50 40.43 2.68
N ASN A 2 90.46 40.55 3.50
CA ASN A 2 89.26 39.69 3.46
C ASN A 2 88.45 39.80 2.16
N THR A 3 88.40 38.71 1.38
CA THR A 3 87.51 38.52 0.23
C THR A 3 86.05 38.82 0.57
N ARG A 4 85.63 38.54 1.81
CA ARG A 4 84.32 38.92 2.35
C ARG A 4 84.09 40.43 2.47
N GLN A 5 85.11 41.20 2.87
CA GLN A 5 85.00 42.66 2.99
C GLN A 5 84.93 43.34 1.62
N GLU A 6 85.67 42.81 0.64
CA GLU A 6 85.61 43.28 -0.75
C GLU A 6 84.24 42.98 -1.38
N ALA A 7 83.68 41.77 -1.15
CA ALA A 7 82.34 41.41 -1.61
C ALA A 7 81.23 42.27 -0.96
N LEU A 8 81.34 42.59 0.33
CA LEU A 8 80.42 43.49 1.03
C LEU A 8 80.49 44.94 0.53
N ALA A 9 81.71 45.45 0.29
CA ALA A 9 81.90 46.80 -0.25
C ALA A 9 81.30 46.90 -1.67
N ARG A 10 81.49 45.86 -2.51
CA ARG A 10 80.96 45.81 -3.87
C ARG A 10 79.43 45.77 -3.90
N GLN A 11 78.79 45.00 -3.01
CA GLN A 11 77.33 45.03 -2.86
C GLN A 11 76.81 46.42 -2.47
N GLN A 12 77.49 47.09 -1.53
CA GLN A 12 77.09 48.44 -1.11
C GLN A 12 77.22 49.46 -2.23
N GLU A 13 78.26 49.38 -3.06
CA GLU A 13 78.40 50.24 -4.25
C GLU A 13 77.25 50.05 -5.24
N LEU A 14 76.88 48.80 -5.56
CA LEU A 14 75.79 48.49 -6.50
C LEU A 14 74.44 49.02 -6.00
N VAL A 15 74.14 48.81 -4.72
CA VAL A 15 72.89 49.29 -4.11
C VAL A 15 72.88 50.82 -4.02
N ASN A 16 74.01 51.44 -3.69
CA ASN A 16 74.11 52.91 -3.62
C ASN A 16 73.99 53.56 -5.00
N LEU A 17 74.55 52.95 -6.05
CA LEU A 17 74.44 53.43 -7.43
C LEU A 17 72.99 53.38 -7.91
N ALA A 18 72.32 52.23 -7.75
CA ALA A 18 70.91 52.07 -8.10
C ALA A 18 70.02 53.08 -7.32
N ARG A 19 70.32 53.29 -6.03
CA ARG A 19 69.60 54.25 -5.18
C ARG A 19 69.83 55.71 -5.60
N SER A 20 71.04 56.06 -6.03
CA SER A 20 71.36 57.41 -6.49
C SER A 20 70.68 57.77 -7.81
N GLU A 21 70.40 56.76 -8.64
CA GLU A 21 69.69 56.90 -9.91
C GLU A 21 68.16 56.72 -9.76
N GLY A 22 67.67 56.52 -8.52
CA GLY A 22 66.23 56.38 -8.23
C GLY A 22 65.58 55.14 -8.85
N ARG A 23 66.37 54.14 -9.24
CA ARG A 23 65.91 52.91 -9.92
C ARG A 23 66.19 51.67 -9.06
N GLY A 24 65.48 50.58 -9.36
CA GLY A 24 65.86 49.26 -8.86
C GLY A 24 67.14 48.76 -9.53
N LEU A 25 67.81 47.79 -8.90
CA LEU A 25 68.93 47.07 -9.50
C LEU A 25 68.48 46.42 -10.81
N THR A 26 69.27 46.60 -11.87
CA THR A 26 69.04 45.92 -13.14
C THR A 26 69.35 44.43 -13.01
N ALA A 27 68.85 43.60 -13.93
CA ALA A 27 69.02 42.14 -13.85
C ALA A 27 70.49 41.70 -13.75
N ASP A 28 71.40 42.43 -14.40
CA ASP A 28 72.84 42.15 -14.36
C ASP A 28 73.47 42.55 -13.01
N GLU A 29 73.06 43.69 -12.43
CA GLU A 29 73.51 44.17 -11.12
C GLU A 29 72.96 43.28 -9.99
N GLN A 30 71.74 42.76 -10.14
CA GLN A 30 71.13 41.81 -9.20
C GLN A 30 71.89 40.47 -9.20
N ALA A 31 72.27 39.96 -10.38
CA ALA A 31 73.07 38.74 -10.49
C ALA A 31 74.49 38.90 -9.94
N GLU A 32 75.06 40.11 -9.98
CA GLU A 32 76.35 40.42 -9.35
C GLU A 32 76.23 40.55 -7.82
N PHE A 33 75.13 41.13 -7.34
CA PHE A 33 74.80 41.18 -5.91
C PHE A 33 74.66 39.77 -5.30
N ASP A 34 73.95 38.87 -5.98
CA ASP A 34 73.72 37.49 -5.52
C ASP A 34 75.02 36.65 -5.54
N ARG A 35 75.91 36.89 -6.52
CA ARG A 35 77.25 36.25 -6.54
C ARG A 35 78.11 36.69 -5.37
N CYS A 36 78.07 37.96 -4.99
CA CYS A 36 78.77 38.46 -3.81
C CYS A 36 78.21 37.85 -2.51
N GLN A 37 76.89 37.65 -2.44
CA GLN A 37 76.23 37.02 -1.30
C GLN A 37 76.68 35.57 -1.10
N ALA A 38 76.80 34.81 -2.18
CA ALA A 38 77.26 33.41 -2.14
C ALA A 38 78.70 33.26 -1.61
N VAL A 39 79.58 34.24 -1.86
CA VAL A 39 80.95 34.26 -1.32
C VAL A 39 80.97 34.57 0.18
N ILE A 40 80.02 35.38 0.66
CA ILE A 40 79.88 35.72 2.09
C ILE A 40 79.38 34.52 2.89
N ASP A 41 78.48 33.73 2.30
CA ASP A 41 77.82 32.60 2.95
C ASP A 41 78.63 31.28 2.83
N GLY A 42 79.49 31.15 1.82
CA GLY A 42 80.25 29.93 1.52
C GLY A 42 81.50 29.66 2.39
N ASP A 43 81.96 30.61 3.19
CA ASP A 43 83.23 30.49 3.94
C ASP A 43 83.05 30.02 5.40
N GLY A 44 81.94 29.33 5.69
CA GLY A 44 81.51 29.04 7.06
C GLY A 44 81.19 27.57 7.35
N THR A 45 82.02 26.60 6.96
CA THR A 45 81.92 25.22 7.50
C THR A 45 83.23 24.42 7.38
N ARG A 46 84.01 24.31 8.48
CA ARG A 46 84.91 23.17 8.75
C ARG A 46 85.35 23.12 10.22
N GLY A 47 84.77 22.18 10.97
CA GLY A 47 85.48 21.28 11.89
C GLY A 47 85.95 21.75 13.28
N GLU A 48 85.15 21.36 14.28
CA GLU A 48 85.51 20.73 15.57
C GLU A 48 86.03 21.54 16.79
N ASP A 49 85.27 21.31 17.87
CA ASP A 49 85.55 21.27 19.31
C ASP A 49 85.94 22.52 20.09
N GLY A 50 84.99 22.99 20.92
CA GLY A 50 85.24 23.88 22.06
C GLY A 50 83.95 24.49 22.63
N ALA A 51 83.57 24.07 23.84
CA ALA A 51 82.34 24.46 24.52
C ALA A 51 82.12 25.97 24.72
N ALA A 52 80.95 26.45 24.30
CA ALA A 52 80.26 27.66 24.77
C ALA A 52 78.72 27.38 24.69
N PRO A 53 77.87 27.99 25.54
CA PRO A 53 76.46 27.58 25.66
C PRO A 53 75.73 27.82 24.33
N SER A 54 75.12 26.78 23.77
CA SER A 54 74.55 26.80 22.41
C SER A 54 73.27 27.66 22.34
N GLN A 55 73.11 28.35 21.20
CA GLN A 55 71.88 29.04 20.80
C GLN A 55 70.65 28.10 20.77
N ASP A 56 70.87 26.78 20.76
CA ASP A 56 69.84 25.76 20.85
C ASP A 56 69.08 25.77 22.19
N ALA A 57 69.75 26.04 23.31
CA ALA A 57 69.08 26.06 24.62
C ALA A 57 68.05 27.21 24.74
N ALA A 58 68.32 28.35 24.08
CA ALA A 58 67.39 29.48 24.04
C ALA A 58 66.22 29.21 23.08
N ALA A 59 66.46 28.52 21.95
CA ALA A 59 65.42 28.12 21.01
C ALA A 59 64.52 27.01 21.58
N GLU A 60 65.08 26.06 22.32
CA GLU A 60 64.34 25.01 23.03
C GLU A 60 63.48 25.58 24.16
N ALA A 61 64.01 26.54 24.93
CA ALA A 61 63.24 27.23 25.96
C ALA A 61 62.04 28.00 25.37
N GLN A 62 62.20 28.67 24.22
CA GLN A 62 61.10 29.35 23.54
C GLN A 62 60.04 28.37 23.01
N ARG A 63 60.45 27.24 22.42
CA ARG A 63 59.54 26.17 21.98
C ARG A 63 58.77 25.54 23.15
N ALA A 64 59.43 25.36 24.30
CA ALA A 64 58.78 24.84 25.51
C ALA A 64 57.69 25.80 26.04
N VAL A 65 57.96 27.11 26.03
CA VAL A 65 56.97 28.13 26.45
C VAL A 65 55.79 28.22 25.48
N GLU A 66 56.02 28.11 24.18
CA GLU A 66 54.93 28.08 23.18
C GLU A 66 54.05 26.83 23.29
N ASN A 67 54.66 25.67 23.52
CA ASN A 67 53.92 24.43 23.75
C ASN A 67 53.09 24.51 25.03
N GLU A 68 53.62 25.13 26.09
CA GLU A 68 52.88 25.33 27.34
C GLU A 68 51.70 26.28 27.17
N ARG A 69 51.87 27.38 26.41
CA ARG A 69 50.78 28.29 26.07
C ARG A 69 49.68 27.62 25.26
N ARG A 70 50.04 26.76 24.29
CA ARG A 70 49.08 25.95 23.53
C ARG A 70 48.33 24.98 24.43
N ARG A 71 49.04 24.27 25.32
CA ARG A 71 48.44 23.35 26.30
C ARG A 71 47.41 24.06 27.16
N MET A 72 47.76 25.21 27.74
CA MET A 72 46.84 26.00 28.58
C MET A 72 45.61 26.48 27.79
N SER A 73 45.81 26.98 26.57
CA SER A 73 44.71 27.44 25.71
C SER A 73 43.74 26.30 25.37
N ASP A 74 44.25 25.13 25.03
CA ASP A 74 43.44 23.97 24.68
C ASP A 74 42.65 23.43 25.88
N ILE A 75 43.28 23.38 27.07
CA ILE A 75 42.63 22.99 28.33
C ILE A 75 41.51 23.98 28.69
N ILE A 76 41.75 25.29 28.60
CA ILE A 76 40.73 26.32 28.90
C ILE A 76 39.53 26.20 27.97
N ASN A 77 39.76 25.99 26.67
CA ASN A 77 38.68 25.84 25.69
C ASN A 77 37.86 24.58 25.94
N LEU A 78 38.52 23.46 26.25
CA LEU A 78 37.86 22.18 26.51
C LEU A 78 37.05 22.21 27.82
N CYS A 79 37.61 22.77 28.89
CA CYS A 79 36.91 22.93 30.17
C CYS A 79 35.71 23.89 30.03
N ARG A 80 35.83 24.97 29.25
CA ARG A 80 34.71 25.89 28.97
C ARG A 80 33.57 25.20 28.20
N GLN A 81 33.87 24.31 27.26
CA GLN A 81 32.86 23.59 26.48
C GLN A 81 32.10 22.54 27.31
N THR A 82 32.77 21.94 28.28
CA THR A 82 32.21 20.86 29.11
C THR A 82 31.64 21.34 30.45
N GLY A 83 31.91 22.58 30.84
CA GLY A 83 31.48 23.17 32.11
C GLY A 83 32.38 22.84 33.30
N MET A 84 33.61 22.37 33.06
CA MET A 84 34.60 22.04 34.09
C MET A 84 35.47 23.26 34.45
N ASP A 85 36.07 23.27 35.65
CA ASP A 85 37.02 24.31 36.08
C ASP A 85 38.44 24.04 35.53
N PRO A 86 39.05 24.96 34.75
CA PRO A 86 40.39 24.79 34.21
C PRO A 86 41.54 25.01 35.22
N ALA A 87 41.30 25.60 36.39
CA ALA A 87 42.38 26.02 37.29
C ALA A 87 43.24 24.85 37.83
N GLY A 88 42.61 23.74 38.23
CA GLY A 88 43.33 22.56 38.75
C GLY A 88 44.21 21.88 37.71
N TYR A 89 43.68 21.66 36.50
CA TYR A 89 44.40 20.97 35.43
C TYR A 89 45.62 21.74 34.90
N ILE A 90 45.59 23.08 35.00
CA ILE A 90 46.72 23.94 34.63
C ILE A 90 47.81 23.87 35.70
N GLN A 91 47.43 23.93 37.00
CA GLN A 91 48.38 23.88 38.12
C GLN A 91 49.06 22.52 38.26
N ASP A 92 48.33 21.44 38.01
CA ASP A 92 48.82 20.06 38.15
C ASP A 92 49.69 19.58 36.98
N GLY A 93 49.89 20.42 35.95
CA GLY A 93 50.72 20.04 34.79
C GLY A 93 50.07 18.97 33.89
N SER A 94 48.75 18.75 34.00
CA SER A 94 48.05 17.67 33.29
C SER A 94 48.12 17.83 31.76
N SER A 95 48.24 16.71 31.05
CA SER A 95 48.27 16.72 29.59
C SER A 95 46.88 16.99 29.00
N VAL A 96 46.82 17.51 27.77
CA VAL A 96 45.54 17.76 27.07
C VAL A 96 44.73 16.46 26.91
N GLU A 97 45.38 15.31 26.78
CA GLU A 97 44.71 14.01 26.65
C GLU A 97 44.06 13.55 27.96
N ASP A 98 44.70 13.82 29.10
CA ASP A 98 44.13 13.49 30.41
C ASP A 98 42.90 14.34 30.70
N VAL A 99 42.95 15.64 30.37
CA VAL A 99 41.79 16.54 30.50
C VAL A 99 40.68 16.16 29.51
N ARG A 100 41.00 15.69 28.30
CA ARG A 100 40.00 15.14 27.37
C ARG A 100 39.30 13.91 27.92
N ARG A 101 40.04 13.00 28.56
CA ARG A 101 39.46 11.81 29.17
C ARG A 101 38.53 12.20 30.33
N ALA A 102 38.99 13.09 31.21
CA ALA A 102 38.18 13.62 32.29
C ALA A 102 36.94 14.39 31.80
N ALA A 103 37.05 15.12 30.68
CA ALA A 103 35.93 15.83 30.05
C ALA A 103 34.87 14.87 29.50
N VAL A 104 35.29 13.77 28.88
CA VAL A 104 34.38 12.73 28.39
C VAL A 104 33.68 12.05 29.57
N ASP A 105 34.41 11.69 30.62
CA ASP A 105 33.83 11.10 31.83
C ASP A 105 32.86 12.06 32.54
N PHE A 106 33.20 13.35 32.61
CA PHE A 106 32.33 14.39 33.16
C PHE A 106 31.05 14.58 32.33
N LEU A 107 31.16 14.55 30.99
CA LEU A 107 30.01 14.59 30.10
C LEU A 107 29.12 13.37 30.27
N ILE A 108 29.69 12.18 30.43
CA ILE A 108 28.94 10.92 30.66
C ILE A 108 28.22 10.95 32.02
N GLN A 109 28.84 11.53 33.06
CA GLN A 109 28.27 11.58 34.41
C GLN A 109 27.23 12.70 34.59
N HIS A 110 27.44 13.88 34.00
CA HIS A 110 26.60 15.06 34.23
C HIS A 110 25.57 15.35 33.13
N HIS A 111 25.74 14.80 31.93
CA HIS A 111 24.73 14.88 30.89
C HIS A 111 24.20 13.46 30.67
N GLY A 112 23.00 13.20 31.20
CA GLY A 112 22.23 12.00 30.89
C GLY A 112 22.20 11.77 29.37
N PRO A 113 22.05 10.50 28.93
CA PRO A 113 22.34 10.09 27.57
C PRO A 113 21.72 11.08 26.61
N VAL A 114 22.56 11.72 25.79
CA VAL A 114 22.12 12.45 24.61
C VAL A 114 21.21 11.47 23.91
N GLY A 115 19.90 11.71 24.00
CA GLY A 115 18.94 10.96 23.25
C GLY A 115 19.38 11.14 21.81
N ALA A 116 20.04 10.14 21.28
CA ALA A 116 20.12 9.97 19.86
C ALA A 116 18.65 9.95 19.46
N ARG A 117 18.15 11.10 18.97
CA ARG A 117 17.08 11.11 18.00
C ARG A 117 17.71 10.39 16.82
N MET A 118 17.70 9.06 16.92
CA MET A 118 17.69 8.17 15.80
C MET A 118 16.55 8.73 14.97
N SER A 119 16.89 9.45 13.90
CA SER A 119 15.90 9.94 12.96
C SER A 119 15.37 8.70 12.27
N GLU A 120 14.46 8.03 12.95
CA GLU A 120 13.53 7.09 12.40
C GLU A 120 12.47 7.91 11.62
N SER A 121 12.92 8.86 10.80
CA SER A 121 12.04 9.82 10.10
C SER A 121 11.04 9.10 9.19
N GLY A 122 11.37 7.88 8.75
CA GLY A 122 10.41 7.02 8.05
C GLY A 122 9.30 6.48 8.96
N SER A 123 9.63 5.98 10.16
CA SER A 123 8.63 5.39 11.07
C SER A 123 7.76 6.47 11.73
N ASP A 124 8.32 7.61 12.12
CA ASP A 124 7.56 8.71 12.75
C ASP A 124 6.59 9.37 11.77
N GLU A 125 7.00 9.57 10.51
CA GLU A 125 6.15 10.15 9.48
C GLU A 125 5.05 9.17 9.05
N ASP A 126 5.39 7.89 8.89
CA ASP A 126 4.40 6.86 8.56
C ASP A 126 3.43 6.59 9.73
N ASN A 127 3.90 6.63 10.98
CA ASN A 127 3.05 6.58 12.18
C ASN A 127 2.11 7.77 12.25
N PHE A 128 2.61 8.99 11.98
CA PHE A 128 1.77 10.18 11.89
C PHE A 128 0.72 10.06 10.79
N ARG A 129 1.11 9.62 9.58
CA ARG A 129 0.18 9.43 8.45
C ARG A 129 -0.89 8.39 8.79
N ALA A 130 -0.51 7.28 9.40
CA ALA A 130 -1.44 6.24 9.83
C ALA A 130 -2.43 6.78 10.87
N ALA A 131 -1.94 7.46 11.91
CA ALA A 131 -2.79 8.02 12.95
C ALA A 131 -3.68 9.17 12.44
N ALA A 132 -3.20 10.00 11.52
CA ALA A 132 -3.99 11.05 10.87
C ALA A 132 -5.10 10.44 9.99
N SER A 133 -4.80 9.37 9.25
CA SER A 133 -5.80 8.66 8.46
C SER A 133 -6.88 8.00 9.32
N ASP A 134 -6.50 7.38 10.43
CA ASP A 134 -7.43 6.74 11.37
C ASP A 134 -8.27 7.78 12.12
N ALA A 135 -7.68 8.93 12.46
CA ALA A 135 -8.41 10.05 13.08
C ALA A 135 -9.56 10.55 12.18
N MET A 136 -9.32 10.70 10.87
CA MET A 136 -10.35 11.08 9.90
C MET A 136 -11.46 10.04 9.80
N LEU A 137 -11.11 8.74 9.77
CA LEU A 137 -12.10 7.65 9.75
C LEU A 137 -12.96 7.66 11.02
N LEU A 138 -12.33 7.78 12.20
CA LEU A 138 -13.03 7.84 13.48
C LEU A 138 -13.96 9.06 13.58
N ARG A 139 -13.52 10.24 13.09
CA ARG A 139 -14.37 11.44 13.01
C ARG A 139 -15.58 11.21 12.11
N SER A 140 -15.42 10.47 11.01
CA SER A 140 -16.51 10.11 10.09
C SER A 140 -17.46 9.01 10.61
N GLY A 141 -17.26 8.52 11.84
CA GLY A 141 -18.05 7.45 12.44
C GLY A 141 -17.70 6.04 11.93
N ILE A 142 -16.62 5.91 11.16
CA ILE A 142 -16.12 4.64 10.63
C ILE A 142 -15.21 4.02 11.70
N ARG A 143 -15.63 2.90 12.29
CA ARG A 143 -14.86 2.22 13.34
C ARG A 143 -13.67 1.47 12.72
N THR A 144 -12.47 1.83 13.13
CA THR A 144 -11.24 1.09 12.79
C THR A 144 -10.98 0.02 13.85
N ALA A 145 -10.68 -1.22 13.44
CA ALA A 145 -10.49 -2.34 14.36
C ALA A 145 -9.26 -2.17 15.27
N SER A 146 -8.24 -1.45 14.79
CA SER A 146 -7.06 -1.08 15.55
C SER A 146 -6.59 0.31 15.10
N PRO A 147 -7.05 1.40 15.74
CA PRO A 147 -6.55 2.74 15.47
C PRO A 147 -5.06 2.85 15.80
N ALA A 148 -4.29 3.54 14.96
CA ALA A 148 -2.89 3.84 15.26
C ALA A 148 -2.74 4.75 16.49
N ALA A 149 -1.60 4.63 17.19
CA ALA A 149 -1.29 5.44 18.37
C ALA A 149 -1.32 6.94 18.02
N GLY A 150 -2.09 7.73 18.78
CA GLY A 150 -2.28 9.16 18.53
C GLY A 150 -3.49 9.51 17.63
N ALA A 151 -4.21 8.54 17.06
CA ALA A 151 -5.41 8.81 16.25
C ALA A 151 -6.52 9.52 17.05
N GLU A 152 -6.68 9.21 18.34
CA GLU A 152 -7.64 9.89 19.23
C GLU A 152 -7.29 11.37 19.45
N GLN A 153 -6.00 11.69 19.55
CA GLN A 153 -5.52 13.05 19.76
C GLN A 153 -5.72 13.91 18.51
N MET A 154 -5.67 13.30 17.33
CA MET A 154 -5.87 13.97 16.04
C MET A 154 -7.32 13.99 15.56
N ARG A 155 -8.23 13.27 16.23
CA ARG A 155 -9.65 13.20 15.86
C ARG A 155 -10.33 14.57 15.82
N GLY A 156 -9.85 15.51 16.63
CA GLY A 156 -10.38 16.88 16.71
C GLY A 156 -9.86 17.84 15.63
N LEU A 157 -8.88 17.46 14.81
CA LEU A 157 -8.30 18.33 13.79
C LEU A 157 -9.24 18.49 12.58
N SER A 158 -9.37 19.72 12.09
CA SER A 158 -9.98 19.99 10.78
C SER A 158 -9.02 19.61 9.64
N LEU A 159 -9.54 19.45 8.41
CA LEU A 159 -8.72 19.27 7.20
C LEU A 159 -7.71 20.41 7.05
N ARG A 160 -8.12 21.64 7.40
CA ARG A 160 -7.25 22.80 7.40
C ARG A 160 -6.10 22.62 8.39
N ASP A 161 -6.40 22.26 9.63
CA ASP A 161 -5.37 22.13 10.67
C ASP A 161 -4.43 20.96 10.39
N LEU A 162 -4.98 19.87 9.84
CA LEU A 162 -4.20 18.71 9.41
C LEU A 162 -3.30 19.05 8.21
N ALA A 163 -3.78 19.87 7.27
CA ALA A 163 -2.96 20.41 6.19
C ALA A 163 -1.83 21.31 6.72
N ILE A 164 -2.12 22.17 7.71
CA ILE A 164 -1.12 23.02 8.38
C ILE A 164 -0.06 22.18 9.07
N GLU A 165 -0.44 21.14 9.82
CA GLU A 165 0.47 20.22 10.49
C GLU A 165 1.38 19.49 9.50
N CYS A 166 0.84 19.04 8.36
CA CYS A 166 1.65 18.42 7.31
C CYS A 166 2.63 19.42 6.68
N MET A 167 2.16 20.62 6.34
CA MET A 167 2.99 21.67 5.74
C MET A 167 4.10 22.16 6.67
N ALA A 168 3.82 22.27 7.97
CA ALA A 168 4.80 22.65 8.97
C ALA A 168 5.88 21.57 9.13
N ARG A 169 5.49 20.28 9.11
CA ARG A 169 6.42 19.14 9.16
C ARG A 169 7.31 19.06 7.91
N GLU A 170 6.76 19.42 6.74
CA GLU A 170 7.49 19.48 5.48
C GLU A 170 8.40 20.72 5.34
N GLY A 171 8.42 21.61 6.35
CA GLY A 171 9.31 22.79 6.36
C GLY A 171 8.84 23.95 5.49
N LEU A 172 7.59 23.94 5.01
CA LEU A 172 7.02 25.00 4.16
C LEU A 172 6.62 26.25 4.95
N GLY A 173 6.71 26.21 6.28
CA GLY A 173 6.45 27.31 7.18
C GLY A 173 6.45 26.86 8.64
N THR A 174 6.29 27.81 9.57
CA THR A 174 6.01 27.46 10.97
C THR A 174 4.51 27.24 11.13
N THR A 175 4.09 26.39 12.08
CA THR A 175 2.67 26.20 12.43
C THR A 175 1.98 27.55 12.69
N ALA A 176 2.66 28.45 13.40
CA ALA A 176 2.19 29.79 13.68
C ALA A 176 2.02 30.68 12.44
N SER A 177 2.90 30.59 11.44
CA SER A 177 2.75 31.38 10.21
C SER A 177 1.64 30.84 9.32
N LEU A 178 1.54 29.51 9.20
CA LEU A 178 0.53 28.83 8.39
C LEU A 178 -0.89 29.00 8.97
N MET A 179 -1.05 28.96 10.30
CA MET A 179 -2.35 29.26 10.94
C MET A 179 -2.86 30.67 10.65
N ARG A 180 -1.95 31.65 10.50
CA ARG A 180 -2.28 33.06 10.22
C ARG A 180 -2.58 33.35 8.75
N MET A 181 -2.34 32.40 7.84
CA MET A 181 -2.65 32.57 6.42
C MET A 181 -4.16 32.57 6.16
N SER A 182 -4.56 33.28 5.10
CA SER A 182 -5.93 33.22 4.59
C SER A 182 -6.24 31.79 4.12
N LYS A 183 -7.53 31.40 4.14
CA LYS A 183 -7.96 30.08 3.65
C LYS A 183 -7.55 29.85 2.19
N ASP A 184 -7.47 30.93 1.42
CA ASP A 184 -7.19 30.91 -0.02
C ASP A 184 -5.72 30.69 -0.32
N ASP A 185 -4.84 31.37 0.42
CA ASP A 185 -3.40 31.17 0.27
C ASP A 185 -2.99 29.76 0.72
N LEU A 186 -3.62 29.28 1.79
CA LEU A 186 -3.42 27.93 2.34
C LEU A 186 -3.91 26.85 1.37
N TRP A 187 -5.05 27.09 0.71
CA TRP A 187 -5.54 26.25 -0.39
C TRP A 187 -4.58 26.24 -1.57
N GLY A 188 -4.04 27.40 -1.97
CA GLY A 188 -3.06 27.48 -3.06
C GLY A 188 -1.79 26.68 -2.78
N MET A 189 -1.30 26.69 -1.53
CA MET A 189 -0.18 25.85 -1.10
C MET A 189 -0.55 24.36 -1.09
N ALA A 190 -1.69 23.99 -0.52
CA ALA A 190 -2.17 22.61 -0.50
C ALA A 190 -2.41 22.06 -1.92
N GLN A 191 -2.87 22.88 -2.86
CA GLN A 191 -3.05 22.50 -4.26
C GLN A 191 -1.71 22.17 -4.93
N ARG A 192 -0.65 22.94 -4.67
CA ARG A 192 0.70 22.63 -5.17
C ARG A 192 1.23 21.32 -4.60
N GLN A 193 1.01 21.07 -3.31
CA GLN A 193 1.41 19.83 -2.65
C GLN A 193 0.59 18.63 -3.09
N PHE A 194 -0.68 18.80 -3.47
CA PHE A 194 -1.55 17.70 -3.89
C PHE A 194 -0.98 16.85 -5.01
N PHE A 195 -0.17 17.46 -5.88
CA PHE A 195 0.48 16.79 -6.99
C PHE A 195 1.89 16.30 -6.66
N ASN A 196 2.44 16.68 -5.51
CA ASN A 196 3.72 16.14 -5.06
C ASN A 196 3.50 14.71 -4.52
N PRO A 197 4.13 13.68 -5.11
CA PRO A 197 4.00 12.31 -4.62
C PRO A 197 4.56 12.12 -3.19
N THR A 198 5.50 12.97 -2.75
CA THR A 198 6.09 12.89 -1.42
C THR A 198 5.36 13.70 -0.36
N ALA A 199 4.32 14.47 -0.73
CA ALA A 199 3.58 15.27 0.25
C ALA A 199 2.75 14.39 1.19
N ALA A 200 2.86 14.65 2.48
CA ALA A 200 2.19 13.90 3.54
C ALA A 200 0.68 14.13 3.56
N PHE A 201 0.22 15.37 3.34
CA PHE A 201 -1.21 15.70 3.38
C PHE A 201 -2.04 14.91 2.34
N PRO A 202 -1.66 14.89 1.04
CA PRO A 202 -2.37 14.10 0.03
C PRO A 202 -2.25 12.59 0.26
N ALA A 203 -1.11 12.11 0.77
CA ALA A 203 -0.93 10.71 1.11
C ALA A 203 -1.88 10.27 2.25
N ILE A 204 -2.10 11.12 3.25
CA ILE A 204 -3.08 10.87 4.32
C ILE A 204 -4.50 10.79 3.75
N LEU A 205 -4.87 11.71 2.85
CA LEU A 205 -6.16 11.68 2.18
C LEU A 205 -6.35 10.38 1.38
N ASP A 206 -5.36 10.00 0.57
CA ASP A 206 -5.42 8.76 -0.22
C ASP A 206 -5.55 7.53 0.69
N ASN A 207 -4.79 7.45 1.78
CA ASN A 207 -4.87 6.35 2.74
C ASN A 207 -6.23 6.28 3.44
N THR A 208 -6.78 7.44 3.82
CA THR A 208 -8.12 7.55 4.41
C THR A 208 -9.18 7.06 3.42
N ILE A 209 -9.10 7.48 2.16
CA ILE A 209 -10.03 7.06 1.12
C ILE A 209 -9.91 5.54 0.88
N ARG A 210 -8.70 4.99 0.76
CA ARG A 210 -8.47 3.55 0.58
C ARG A 210 -9.09 2.74 1.72
N LYS A 211 -8.85 3.12 2.97
CA LYS A 211 -9.44 2.45 4.14
C LYS A 211 -10.97 2.57 4.15
N ALA A 212 -11.51 3.75 3.84
CA ALA A 212 -12.96 3.97 3.74
C ALA A 212 -13.60 3.09 2.65
N ILE A 213 -12.95 2.97 1.49
CA ILE A 213 -13.38 2.09 0.38
C ILE A 213 -13.43 0.65 0.85
N VAL A 214 -12.36 0.13 1.45
CA VAL A 214 -12.29 -1.28 1.89
C VAL A 214 -13.40 -1.59 2.89
N GLN A 215 -13.55 -0.75 3.93
CA GLN A 215 -14.57 -0.99 4.95
C GLN A 215 -15.99 -0.92 4.37
N ARG A 216 -16.30 0.09 3.55
CA ARG A 216 -17.62 0.25 2.94
C ARG A 216 -17.90 -0.87 1.95
N TYR A 217 -16.90 -1.30 1.17
CA TYR A 217 -17.01 -2.40 0.22
C TYR A 217 -17.31 -3.72 0.93
N GLN A 218 -16.62 -4.01 2.04
CA GLN A 218 -16.88 -5.20 2.85
C GLN A 218 -18.28 -5.17 3.49
N ALA A 219 -18.72 -4.01 3.99
CA ALA A 219 -20.02 -3.84 4.64
C ALA A 219 -21.23 -3.94 3.68
N VAL A 220 -21.04 -3.91 2.36
CA VAL A 220 -22.16 -4.03 1.42
C VAL A 220 -22.72 -5.45 1.44
N PRO A 221 -24.03 -5.62 1.74
CA PRO A 221 -24.69 -6.93 1.79
C PRO A 221 -24.98 -7.43 0.37
N THR A 222 -23.95 -7.91 -0.33
CA THR A 222 -24.09 -8.62 -1.61
C THR A 222 -23.95 -10.10 -1.41
N THR A 223 -24.68 -10.88 -2.18
CA THR A 223 -24.85 -12.32 -1.98
C THR A 223 -24.07 -13.17 -2.98
N PHE A 224 -23.67 -12.61 -4.13
CA PHE A 224 -22.96 -13.36 -5.19
C PHE A 224 -21.71 -14.10 -4.67
N GLN A 225 -20.97 -13.49 -3.73
CA GLN A 225 -19.72 -14.02 -3.17
C GLN A 225 -19.89 -15.36 -2.43
N LEU A 226 -21.11 -15.70 -2.01
CA LEU A 226 -21.37 -16.92 -1.24
C LEU A 226 -21.30 -18.18 -2.11
N TRP A 227 -21.73 -18.09 -3.37
CA TRP A 227 -21.92 -19.24 -4.25
C TRP A 227 -21.11 -19.15 -5.56
N THR A 228 -20.64 -17.98 -5.97
CA THR A 228 -19.72 -17.88 -7.12
C THR A 228 -18.31 -18.25 -6.71
N THR A 229 -17.52 -18.83 -7.63
CA THR A 229 -16.09 -19.03 -7.38
C THR A 229 -15.29 -17.78 -7.71
N LYS A 230 -14.16 -17.58 -7.02
CA LYS A 230 -13.24 -16.50 -7.28
C LYS A 230 -12.10 -16.98 -8.16
N GLY A 231 -11.75 -16.19 -9.17
CA GLY A 231 -10.56 -16.39 -9.98
C GLY A 231 -9.68 -15.15 -10.02
N SER A 232 -8.44 -15.35 -10.45
CA SER A 232 -7.49 -14.27 -10.67
C SER A 232 -6.84 -14.43 -12.04
N VAL A 233 -6.81 -13.35 -12.81
CA VAL A 233 -6.14 -13.31 -14.12
C VAL A 233 -5.03 -12.27 -14.10
N THR A 234 -3.95 -12.53 -14.84
CA THR A 234 -2.78 -11.64 -14.89
C THR A 234 -2.87 -10.59 -16.00
N ASP A 235 -3.71 -10.81 -17.01
CA ASP A 235 -3.88 -9.90 -18.15
C ASP A 235 -5.33 -9.79 -18.63
N PHE A 236 -5.58 -8.85 -19.55
CA PHE A 236 -6.88 -8.59 -20.16
C PHE A 236 -7.16 -9.44 -21.41
N LYS A 237 -6.23 -10.32 -21.79
CA LYS A 237 -6.40 -11.11 -23.01
C LYS A 237 -7.46 -12.18 -22.74
N PRO A 238 -8.32 -12.49 -23.73
CA PRO A 238 -9.19 -13.66 -23.66
C PRO A 238 -8.32 -14.90 -23.43
N THR A 239 -8.30 -15.39 -22.20
CA THR A 239 -7.51 -16.55 -21.83
C THR A 239 -8.44 -17.75 -21.95
N LYS A 240 -8.07 -18.71 -22.80
CA LYS A 240 -8.69 -20.03 -22.78
C LYS A 240 -8.31 -20.66 -21.45
N ASP A 241 -9.29 -20.96 -20.62
CA ASP A 241 -9.00 -21.62 -19.35
C ASP A 241 -8.40 -23.01 -19.61
N HIS A 242 -7.39 -23.39 -18.82
CA HIS A 242 -6.84 -24.75 -18.80
C HIS A 242 -7.33 -25.50 -17.55
N GLU A 243 -8.48 -25.10 -16.98
CA GLU A 243 -9.11 -25.88 -15.93
C GLU A 243 -9.75 -27.14 -16.55
N TYR A 244 -9.37 -28.30 -16.07
CA TYR A 244 -9.96 -29.57 -16.50
C TYR A 244 -11.41 -29.64 -15.98
N LEU A 245 -12.37 -29.96 -16.84
CA LEU A 245 -13.75 -30.27 -16.42
C LEU A 245 -13.71 -31.38 -15.37
N ALA A 246 -14.59 -31.28 -14.37
CA ALA A 246 -14.74 -32.28 -13.33
C ALA A 246 -15.17 -33.62 -13.96
N GLY A 247 -14.25 -34.59 -14.02
CA GLY A 247 -14.48 -35.92 -14.61
C GLY A 247 -13.54 -36.29 -15.76
N GLY A 248 -12.60 -35.43 -16.15
CA GLY A 248 -11.63 -35.69 -17.23
C GLY A 248 -10.60 -36.80 -17.00
N ALA A 249 -10.70 -37.59 -15.93
CA ALA A 249 -9.85 -38.76 -15.67
C ALA A 249 -10.72 -40.02 -15.79
N GLY A 250 -10.31 -40.97 -16.62
CA GLY A 250 -11.02 -42.21 -16.87
C GLY A 250 -11.16 -43.09 -15.62
N GLU A 251 -12.18 -43.96 -15.64
CA GLU A 251 -12.47 -44.87 -14.55
C GLU A 251 -11.26 -45.76 -14.19
N PHE A 252 -11.05 -45.97 -12.88
CA PHE A 252 -10.04 -46.90 -12.39
C PHE A 252 -10.45 -48.35 -12.70
N LEU A 253 -9.72 -48.98 -13.62
CA LEU A 253 -9.96 -50.37 -14.00
C LEU A 253 -9.30 -51.32 -12.98
N PRO A 254 -9.95 -52.46 -12.65
CA PRO A 254 -9.35 -53.46 -11.77
C PRO A 254 -8.10 -54.06 -12.42
N VAL A 255 -6.97 -53.99 -11.70
CA VAL A 255 -5.70 -54.59 -12.10
C VAL A 255 -5.57 -55.93 -11.39
N GLY A 256 -5.54 -57.04 -12.16
CA GLY A 256 -5.25 -58.36 -11.58
C GLY A 256 -3.82 -58.46 -11.07
N GLU A 257 -3.51 -59.43 -10.19
CA GLU A 257 -2.14 -59.67 -9.71
C GLU A 257 -1.20 -59.97 -10.90
N GLY A 258 -0.46 -58.94 -11.35
CA GLY A 258 0.43 -58.98 -12.53
C GLY A 258 -0.03 -58.19 -13.76
N GLY A 259 -1.16 -57.47 -13.70
CA GLY A 259 -1.66 -56.64 -14.81
C GLY A 259 -0.95 -55.30 -14.96
N GLU A 260 -0.83 -54.80 -16.19
CA GLU A 260 -0.31 -53.47 -16.52
C GLU A 260 -1.38 -52.38 -16.29
N LEU A 261 -0.99 -51.27 -15.66
CA LEU A 261 -1.84 -50.08 -15.51
C LEU A 261 -2.09 -49.47 -16.88
N LYS A 262 -3.36 -49.43 -17.32
CA LYS A 262 -3.72 -48.79 -18.60
C LYS A 262 -3.49 -47.28 -18.50
N HIS A 263 -2.72 -46.74 -19.45
CA HIS A 263 -2.47 -45.31 -19.56
C HIS A 263 -3.75 -44.58 -19.99
N ASP A 264 -4.21 -43.65 -19.16
CA ASP A 264 -5.29 -42.73 -19.51
C ASP A 264 -4.71 -41.41 -20.07
N THR A 265 -5.39 -40.85 -21.07
CA THR A 265 -5.02 -39.54 -21.63
C THR A 265 -6.18 -38.60 -21.34
N PRO A 266 -6.04 -37.65 -20.39
CA PRO A 266 -7.14 -36.76 -20.03
C PRO A 266 -7.55 -35.95 -21.26
N LYS A 267 -8.80 -36.10 -21.70
CA LYS A 267 -9.35 -35.35 -22.83
C LYS A 267 -9.93 -34.04 -22.30
N THR A 268 -9.67 -32.94 -23.01
CA THR A 268 -10.11 -31.59 -22.64
C THR A 268 -10.99 -31.03 -23.76
N ASP A 269 -12.21 -30.63 -23.43
CA ASP A 269 -13.06 -29.84 -24.32
C ASP A 269 -12.76 -28.33 -24.19
N LEU A 270 -13.01 -27.56 -25.25
CA LEU A 270 -12.73 -26.13 -25.33
C LEU A 270 -13.51 -25.36 -24.25
N LEU A 271 -12.78 -24.88 -23.24
CA LEU A 271 -13.33 -24.10 -22.13
C LEU A 271 -13.69 -22.65 -22.51
N PRO A 272 -14.61 -22.03 -21.75
CA PRO A 272 -15.04 -20.65 -21.96
C PRO A 272 -13.85 -19.68 -21.92
N GLN A 273 -13.89 -18.68 -22.82
CA GLN A 273 -12.89 -17.62 -22.84
C GLN A 273 -13.15 -16.63 -21.71
N ARG A 274 -12.24 -16.56 -20.74
CA ARG A 274 -12.31 -15.57 -19.67
C ARG A 274 -11.86 -14.22 -20.18
N LYS A 275 -12.66 -13.18 -19.94
CA LYS A 275 -12.31 -11.80 -20.28
C LYS A 275 -12.70 -10.86 -19.15
N ILE A 276 -11.72 -10.09 -18.69
CA ILE A 276 -11.93 -9.00 -17.73
C ILE A 276 -12.08 -7.65 -18.45
N SER A 277 -12.76 -6.70 -17.81
CA SER A 277 -12.88 -5.32 -18.29
C SER A 277 -12.68 -4.34 -17.13
N THR A 278 -12.14 -3.16 -17.46
CA THR A 278 -11.97 -2.08 -16.49
C THR A 278 -13.26 -1.29 -16.37
N TYR A 279 -13.76 -1.14 -15.14
CA TYR A 279 -14.89 -0.26 -14.84
C TYR A 279 -14.44 0.81 -13.86
N GLY A 280 -14.61 2.07 -14.23
CA GLY A 280 -14.20 3.21 -13.40
C GLY A 280 -15.11 4.41 -13.51
N ARG A 281 -14.95 5.33 -12.56
CA ARG A 281 -15.60 6.64 -12.50
C ARG A 281 -14.63 7.66 -11.95
N GLN A 282 -14.91 8.93 -12.18
CA GLN A 282 -14.17 10.04 -11.63
C GLN A 282 -15.06 10.82 -10.66
N PHE A 283 -14.46 11.31 -9.57
CA PHE A 283 -15.11 12.23 -8.65
C PHE A 283 -14.15 13.35 -8.23
N SER A 284 -14.70 14.52 -7.95
CA SER A 284 -13.91 15.71 -7.64
C SER A 284 -14.40 16.39 -6.37
N MET A 285 -13.47 16.81 -5.51
CA MET A 285 -13.75 17.72 -4.40
C MET A 285 -13.53 19.15 -4.85
N THR A 286 -14.55 19.99 -4.70
CA THR A 286 -14.46 21.42 -5.02
C THR A 286 -13.65 22.17 -3.97
N ARG A 287 -13.10 23.32 -4.35
CA ARG A 287 -12.43 24.23 -3.41
C ARG A 287 -13.33 24.62 -2.23
N GLU A 288 -14.62 24.84 -2.47
CA GLU A 288 -15.58 25.19 -1.42
C GLU A 288 -15.73 24.07 -0.38
N ALA A 289 -15.81 22.81 -0.81
CA ALA A 289 -15.89 21.66 0.09
C ALA A 289 -14.64 21.55 1.00
N PHE A 290 -13.46 21.85 0.47
CA PHE A 290 -12.24 21.93 1.29
C PHE A 290 -12.27 23.10 2.29
N ILE A 291 -12.65 24.30 1.83
CA ILE A 291 -12.73 25.50 2.67
C ILE A 291 -13.74 25.35 3.82
N ASN A 292 -14.79 24.57 3.56
CA ASN A 292 -15.87 24.26 4.49
C ASN A 292 -15.60 23.02 5.37
N ASP A 293 -14.41 22.42 5.30
CA ASP A 293 -14.00 21.25 6.11
C ASP A 293 -14.91 20.02 5.95
N ASP A 294 -15.36 19.71 4.72
CA ASP A 294 -16.22 18.56 4.47
C ASP A 294 -15.43 17.23 4.42
N ILE A 295 -15.05 16.73 5.60
CA ILE A 295 -14.46 15.38 5.76
C ILE A 295 -15.45 14.27 5.38
N GLY A 296 -16.76 14.56 5.48
CA GLY A 296 -17.82 13.65 5.06
C GLY A 296 -17.68 13.28 3.59
N PHE A 297 -17.36 14.25 2.73
CA PHE A 297 -17.15 14.01 1.31
C PHE A 297 -16.06 12.95 1.04
N ILE A 298 -14.89 13.08 1.69
CA ILE A 298 -13.72 12.21 1.48
C ILE A 298 -14.00 10.76 1.91
N THR A 299 -14.90 10.54 2.86
CA THR A 299 -15.20 9.21 3.40
C THR A 299 -16.46 8.59 2.81
N GLN A 300 -17.50 9.39 2.56
CA GLN A 300 -18.79 8.91 2.08
C GLN A 300 -18.80 8.69 0.57
N VAL A 301 -18.30 9.64 -0.22
CA VAL A 301 -18.39 9.59 -1.70
C VAL A 301 -17.62 8.39 -2.26
N PRO A 302 -16.35 8.16 -1.88
CA PRO A 302 -15.63 6.97 -2.33
C PRO A 302 -16.27 5.67 -1.84
N GLY A 303 -16.81 5.67 -0.61
CA GLY A 303 -17.56 4.55 -0.07
C GLY A 303 -18.82 4.21 -0.89
N MET A 304 -19.54 5.22 -1.37
CA MET A 304 -20.69 5.03 -2.26
C MET A 304 -20.29 4.45 -3.62
N TYR A 305 -19.18 4.91 -4.21
CA TYR A 305 -18.67 4.35 -5.45
C TYR A 305 -18.18 2.92 -5.28
N ALA A 306 -17.50 2.61 -4.18
CA ALA A 306 -17.09 1.25 -3.85
C ALA A 306 -18.31 0.33 -3.67
N ALA A 307 -19.35 0.80 -2.99
CA ALA A 307 -20.59 0.07 -2.85
C ALA A 307 -21.31 -0.16 -4.18
N SER A 308 -21.31 0.86 -5.05
CA SER A 308 -21.86 0.78 -6.41
C SER A 308 -21.12 -0.23 -7.27
N ALA A 309 -19.79 -0.30 -7.18
CA ALA A 309 -18.97 -1.30 -7.89
C ALA A 309 -19.39 -2.72 -7.47
N LYS A 310 -19.45 -3.00 -6.17
CA LYS A 310 -19.87 -4.32 -5.65
C LYS A 310 -21.31 -4.69 -6.05
N ARG A 311 -22.24 -3.72 -6.01
CA ARG A 311 -23.63 -3.90 -6.48
C ARG A 311 -23.70 -4.16 -7.98
N THR A 312 -22.80 -3.56 -8.76
CA THR A 312 -22.72 -3.79 -10.21
C THR A 312 -22.27 -5.21 -10.51
N ILE A 313 -21.26 -5.73 -9.78
CA ILE A 313 -20.85 -7.13 -9.88
C ILE A 313 -22.02 -8.05 -9.54
N ASN A 314 -22.70 -7.81 -8.40
CA ASN A 314 -23.91 -8.56 -8.01
C ASN A 314 -24.94 -8.56 -9.14
N LYS A 315 -25.29 -7.38 -9.67
CA LYS A 315 -26.26 -7.24 -10.76
C LYS A 315 -25.82 -7.97 -12.03
N GLN A 316 -24.54 -7.96 -12.39
CA GLN A 316 -24.04 -8.67 -13.57
C GLN A 316 -24.16 -10.19 -13.41
N VAL A 317 -23.77 -10.73 -12.25
CA VAL A 317 -23.90 -12.16 -11.94
C VAL A 317 -25.36 -12.60 -12.01
N TYR A 318 -26.25 -11.88 -11.32
CA TYR A 318 -27.69 -12.20 -11.33
C TYR A 318 -28.34 -11.96 -12.70
N SER A 319 -27.85 -10.98 -13.47
CA SER A 319 -28.31 -10.75 -14.84
C SER A 319 -27.99 -11.94 -15.75
N ILE A 320 -26.84 -12.59 -15.60
CA ILE A 320 -26.49 -13.81 -16.37
C ILE A 320 -27.48 -14.93 -16.06
N LEU A 321 -27.79 -15.16 -14.78
CA LEU A 321 -28.77 -16.17 -14.37
C LEU A 321 -30.18 -15.89 -14.93
N TYR A 322 -30.57 -14.62 -14.94
CA TYR A 322 -31.89 -14.19 -15.41
C TYR A 322 -32.00 -14.24 -16.94
N SER A 323 -31.08 -13.57 -17.66
CA SER A 323 -31.14 -13.43 -19.12
C SER A 323 -30.84 -14.72 -19.87
N ASN A 324 -30.16 -15.67 -19.22
CA ASN A 324 -29.83 -16.98 -19.78
C ASN A 324 -29.03 -16.88 -21.10
N PRO A 325 -27.82 -16.28 -21.10
CA PRO A 325 -27.05 -16.09 -22.32
C PRO A 325 -26.58 -17.43 -22.91
N THR A 326 -26.21 -17.42 -24.19
CA THR A 326 -25.51 -18.52 -24.84
C THR A 326 -24.11 -18.67 -24.26
N ILE A 327 -23.73 -19.90 -23.92
CA ILE A 327 -22.42 -20.23 -23.33
C ILE A 327 -21.48 -20.78 -24.41
N PHE A 328 -20.35 -21.37 -23.98
CA PHE A 328 -19.26 -21.83 -24.85
C PHE A 328 -19.63 -23.00 -25.79
N ASP A 329 -20.80 -23.62 -25.61
CA ASP A 329 -21.33 -24.72 -26.43
C ASP A 329 -22.43 -24.27 -27.43
N ASP A 330 -22.54 -22.97 -27.67
CA ASP A 330 -23.56 -22.31 -28.49
C ASP A 330 -25.03 -22.53 -28.03
N LYS A 331 -25.25 -23.13 -26.85
CA LYS A 331 -26.57 -23.28 -26.22
C LYS A 331 -26.73 -22.30 -25.07
N ALA A 332 -27.97 -22.05 -24.66
CA ALA A 332 -28.23 -21.21 -23.49
C ALA A 332 -27.75 -21.90 -22.21
N LEU A 333 -27.30 -21.13 -21.21
CA LEU A 333 -26.85 -21.65 -19.90
C LEU A 333 -27.82 -22.70 -19.33
N PHE A 334 -29.11 -22.35 -19.29
CA PHE A 334 -30.21 -23.23 -18.91
C PHE A 334 -30.97 -23.69 -20.16
N HIS A 335 -30.84 -24.99 -20.47
CA HIS A 335 -31.45 -25.60 -21.65
C HIS A 335 -31.92 -27.03 -21.35
N ALA A 336 -32.88 -27.54 -22.13
CA ALA A 336 -33.40 -28.89 -21.97
C ALA A 336 -32.29 -29.95 -22.17
N ASP A 337 -31.45 -29.76 -23.18
CA ASP A 337 -30.32 -30.65 -23.51
C ASP A 337 -29.24 -30.68 -22.41
N HIS A 338 -29.15 -29.63 -21.60
CA HIS A 338 -28.22 -29.57 -20.47
C HIS A 338 -28.78 -30.26 -19.22
N GLY A 339 -30.02 -30.77 -19.28
CA GLY A 339 -30.69 -31.38 -18.14
C GLY A 339 -30.98 -30.43 -16.98
N ASN A 340 -30.71 -29.13 -17.13
CA ASN A 340 -30.64 -28.16 -16.03
C ASN A 340 -31.78 -27.13 -16.02
N LEU A 341 -32.84 -27.36 -16.80
CA LEU A 341 -34.04 -26.53 -16.84
C LEU A 341 -35.28 -27.34 -16.41
N VAL A 342 -36.10 -26.76 -15.53
CA VAL A 342 -37.43 -27.25 -15.20
C VAL A 342 -38.44 -26.73 -16.24
N THR A 343 -39.24 -27.64 -16.81
CA THR A 343 -40.14 -27.35 -17.95
C THR A 343 -41.28 -26.41 -17.60
N SER A 344 -41.86 -26.53 -16.40
CA SER A 344 -42.93 -25.66 -15.92
C SER A 344 -42.44 -24.78 -14.77
N GLY A 345 -42.62 -23.46 -14.92
CA GLY A 345 -42.31 -22.50 -13.87
C GLY A 345 -43.28 -22.65 -12.70
N ALA A 346 -42.76 -22.86 -11.50
CA ALA A 346 -43.58 -23.04 -10.30
C ALA A 346 -42.92 -22.43 -9.07
N ALA A 347 -43.73 -22.09 -8.07
CA ALA A 347 -43.25 -21.66 -6.77
C ALA A 347 -42.50 -22.81 -6.06
N PRO A 348 -41.61 -22.51 -5.09
CA PRO A 348 -40.92 -23.53 -4.32
C PRO A 348 -41.91 -24.46 -3.61
N SER A 349 -41.80 -25.76 -3.89
CA SER A 349 -42.53 -26.84 -3.23
C SER A 349 -41.58 -28.01 -3.02
N ILE A 350 -41.95 -28.96 -2.16
CA ILE A 350 -41.12 -30.15 -1.87
C ILE A 350 -40.80 -30.92 -3.15
N GLU A 351 -41.84 -31.16 -3.97
CA GLU A 351 -41.71 -31.88 -5.24
C GLU A 351 -40.80 -31.15 -6.23
N ASN A 352 -40.93 -29.82 -6.35
CA ASN A 352 -40.12 -29.02 -7.26
C ASN A 352 -38.65 -28.99 -6.84
N ILE A 353 -38.38 -28.87 -5.53
CA ILE A 353 -37.03 -28.88 -4.98
C ILE A 353 -36.39 -30.26 -5.19
N GLN A 354 -37.11 -31.34 -4.89
CA GLN A 354 -36.64 -32.70 -5.13
C GLN A 354 -36.36 -32.95 -6.62
N GLY A 355 -37.25 -32.52 -7.51
CA GLY A 355 -37.04 -32.64 -8.95
C GLY A 355 -35.81 -31.89 -9.46
N MET A 356 -35.53 -30.71 -8.91
CA MET A 356 -34.31 -29.96 -9.24
C MET A 356 -33.04 -30.60 -8.67
N ILE A 357 -33.08 -31.12 -7.45
CA ILE A 357 -31.96 -31.85 -6.84
C ILE A 357 -31.66 -33.13 -7.64
N LEU A 358 -32.68 -33.87 -8.05
CA LEU A 358 -32.53 -35.05 -8.90
C LEU A 358 -31.89 -34.69 -10.24
N LYS A 359 -32.37 -33.63 -10.92
CA LYS A 359 -31.78 -33.13 -12.17
C LYS A 359 -30.31 -32.77 -12.05
N MET A 360 -29.88 -32.28 -10.88
CA MET A 360 -28.49 -31.91 -10.65
C MET A 360 -27.62 -33.13 -10.33
N MET A 361 -28.09 -34.06 -9.50
CA MET A 361 -27.35 -35.29 -9.19
C MET A 361 -27.33 -36.28 -10.35
N SER A 362 -28.26 -36.17 -11.30
CA SER A 362 -28.28 -36.98 -12.53
C SER A 362 -27.43 -36.40 -13.66
N GLN A 363 -26.63 -35.35 -13.41
CA GLN A 363 -25.73 -34.80 -14.42
C GLN A 363 -24.62 -35.80 -14.74
N THR A 364 -24.23 -35.84 -16.01
CA THR A 364 -23.16 -36.71 -16.52
C THR A 364 -22.03 -35.88 -17.11
N ASP A 365 -20.80 -36.39 -17.03
CA ASP A 365 -19.64 -35.78 -17.68
C ASP A 365 -19.72 -35.91 -19.21
N PRO A 366 -18.90 -35.21 -20.06
CA PRO A 366 -18.91 -35.45 -21.51
C PRO A 366 -18.60 -36.90 -21.87
N PHE A 367 -17.99 -37.65 -20.95
CA PHE A 367 -17.66 -39.08 -21.12
C PHE A 367 -18.81 -40.03 -20.76
N GLY A 368 -19.93 -39.50 -20.22
CA GLY A 368 -21.10 -40.30 -19.85
C GLY A 368 -21.10 -40.82 -18.41
N ASP A 369 -20.02 -40.57 -17.65
CA ASP A 369 -19.94 -40.96 -16.24
C ASP A 369 -20.75 -40.00 -15.35
N SER A 370 -21.35 -40.52 -14.29
CA SER A 370 -22.12 -39.69 -13.35
C SER A 370 -21.18 -38.80 -12.55
N ILE A 371 -21.42 -37.49 -12.58
CA ILE A 371 -20.68 -36.53 -11.76
C ILE A 371 -21.40 -36.31 -10.43
N THR A 372 -20.65 -36.33 -9.32
CA THR A 372 -21.22 -36.08 -7.99
C THR A 372 -21.38 -34.58 -7.76
N VAL A 373 -22.45 -34.00 -8.31
CA VAL A 373 -22.80 -32.57 -8.12
C VAL A 373 -23.74 -32.43 -6.93
N GLN A 374 -23.21 -32.01 -5.78
CA GLN A 374 -24.00 -31.85 -4.56
C GLN A 374 -24.64 -30.45 -4.45
N PRO A 375 -25.95 -30.35 -4.16
CA PRO A 375 -26.61 -29.06 -3.93
C PRO A 375 -26.14 -28.41 -2.62
N ARG A 376 -25.84 -27.10 -2.69
CA ARG A 376 -25.44 -26.31 -1.51
C ARG A 376 -26.25 -25.04 -1.34
N PHE A 377 -26.56 -24.34 -2.42
CA PHE A 377 -27.18 -23.02 -2.38
C PHE A 377 -28.52 -23.01 -3.11
N ILE A 378 -29.56 -22.46 -2.49
CA ILE A 378 -30.82 -22.15 -3.16
C ILE A 378 -30.90 -20.64 -3.30
N VAL A 379 -30.83 -20.16 -4.54
CA VAL A 379 -30.87 -18.74 -4.86
C VAL A 379 -32.29 -18.38 -5.26
N VAL A 380 -32.92 -17.50 -4.48
CA VAL A 380 -34.31 -17.09 -4.69
C VAL A 380 -34.48 -15.57 -4.70
N PRO A 381 -35.50 -15.08 -5.40
CA PRO A 381 -35.98 -13.71 -5.22
C PRO A 381 -36.60 -13.50 -3.84
N VAL A 382 -36.64 -12.23 -3.42
CA VAL A 382 -37.33 -11.79 -2.21
C VAL A 382 -38.81 -12.12 -2.32
N GLY A 383 -39.35 -12.81 -1.32
CA GLY A 383 -40.75 -13.28 -1.27
C GLY A 383 -40.88 -14.80 -1.18
N TYR A 384 -39.89 -15.55 -1.68
CA TYR A 384 -39.85 -17.02 -1.53
C TYR A 384 -39.12 -17.50 -0.28
N GLY A 385 -38.35 -16.65 0.42
CA GLY A 385 -37.60 -17.06 1.61
C GLY A 385 -38.47 -17.59 2.74
N PHE A 386 -39.64 -16.98 2.98
CA PHE A 386 -40.55 -17.47 4.01
C PHE A 386 -41.11 -18.85 3.68
N THR A 387 -41.55 -19.06 2.43
CA THR A 387 -42.01 -20.37 1.94
C THR A 387 -40.91 -21.42 2.05
N LEU A 388 -39.67 -21.08 1.69
CA LEU A 388 -38.54 -22.00 1.83
C LEU A 388 -38.16 -22.28 3.28
N ALA A 389 -38.23 -21.29 4.17
CA ALA A 389 -38.02 -21.49 5.60
C ALA A 389 -39.07 -22.45 6.16
N GLN A 390 -40.35 -22.29 5.80
CA GLN A 390 -41.41 -23.24 6.17
C GLN A 390 -41.12 -24.64 5.63
N ILE A 391 -40.70 -24.78 4.36
CA ILE A 391 -40.42 -26.09 3.75
C ILE A 391 -39.20 -26.77 4.37
N LEU A 392 -38.12 -26.04 4.69
CA LEU A 392 -36.86 -26.62 5.16
C LEU A 392 -36.78 -26.79 6.69
N GLN A 393 -37.49 -25.95 7.46
CA GLN A 393 -37.40 -25.94 8.92
C GLN A 393 -38.52 -26.71 9.62
N THR A 394 -39.60 -27.06 8.91
CA THR A 394 -40.70 -27.84 9.49
C THR A 394 -40.36 -29.33 9.48
N ALA A 395 -40.36 -29.99 10.64
CA ALA A 395 -40.00 -31.40 10.77
C ALA A 395 -41.10 -32.36 10.27
N GLN A 396 -42.36 -31.92 10.29
CA GLN A 396 -43.53 -32.71 9.91
C GLN A 396 -44.41 -31.93 8.95
N ILE A 397 -44.93 -32.62 7.94
CA ILE A 397 -45.79 -32.05 6.91
C ILE A 397 -47.06 -32.88 6.78
N GLU A 398 -48.12 -32.24 6.29
CA GLU A 398 -49.30 -32.96 5.83
C GLU A 398 -49.08 -33.36 4.38
N VAL A 399 -49.18 -34.66 4.09
CA VAL A 399 -49.07 -35.19 2.74
C VAL A 399 -50.39 -35.81 2.36
N ASP A 400 -50.97 -35.30 1.27
CA ASP A 400 -52.25 -35.76 0.77
C ASP A 400 -52.13 -37.24 0.36
N GLY A 401 -52.97 -38.10 0.93
CA GLY A 401 -52.93 -39.55 0.73
C GLY A 401 -52.00 -40.38 1.64
N ILE A 402 -51.15 -39.76 2.49
CA ILE A 402 -50.32 -40.48 3.48
C ILE A 402 -50.79 -40.22 4.91
N GLY A 403 -51.13 -38.96 5.24
CA GLY A 403 -51.65 -38.55 6.55
C GLY A 403 -51.03 -37.27 7.09
N SER A 404 -51.66 -36.73 8.14
CA SER A 404 -51.13 -35.60 8.92
C SER A 404 -49.98 -36.10 9.80
N HIS A 405 -48.87 -35.36 9.89
CA HIS A 405 -47.61 -35.69 10.60
C HIS A 405 -46.58 -36.59 9.87
N THR A 406 -46.52 -36.54 8.53
CA THR A 406 -45.49 -37.25 7.78
C THR A 406 -44.12 -36.59 7.97
N ALA A 407 -43.05 -37.36 8.16
CA ALA A 407 -41.70 -36.84 8.31
C ALA A 407 -41.23 -36.11 7.05
N ASN A 408 -40.77 -34.87 7.21
CA ASN A 408 -40.27 -34.08 6.08
C ASN A 408 -38.86 -34.54 5.69
N ALA A 409 -38.72 -35.17 4.53
CA ALA A 409 -37.42 -35.61 4.00
C ALA A 409 -36.44 -34.44 3.77
N LEU A 410 -36.94 -33.23 3.46
CA LEU A 410 -36.12 -32.04 3.26
C LEU A 410 -35.58 -31.45 4.57
N TYR A 411 -36.14 -31.83 5.73
CA TYR A 411 -35.66 -31.38 7.04
C TYR A 411 -34.22 -31.82 7.31
N GLN A 412 -33.79 -32.97 6.78
CA GLN A 412 -32.41 -33.45 6.91
C GLN A 412 -31.41 -32.59 6.11
N TYR A 413 -31.88 -31.95 5.04
CA TYR A 413 -31.09 -31.08 4.19
C TYR A 413 -30.98 -29.64 4.71
N ARG A 414 -31.61 -29.30 5.85
CA ARG A 414 -31.63 -27.94 6.42
C ARG A 414 -30.25 -27.33 6.70
N ASN A 415 -29.27 -28.17 7.02
CA ASN A 415 -27.89 -27.75 7.28
C ASN A 415 -27.02 -27.82 6.02
N GLN A 416 -27.49 -28.53 5.00
CA GLN A 416 -26.80 -28.73 3.73
C GLN A 416 -27.19 -27.65 2.72
N LEU A 417 -28.45 -27.22 2.69
CA LEU A 417 -28.97 -26.22 1.76
C LEU A 417 -29.06 -24.85 2.44
N GLN A 418 -28.26 -23.89 1.95
CA GLN A 418 -28.33 -22.50 2.37
C GLN A 418 -29.21 -21.71 1.40
N VAL A 419 -30.26 -21.06 1.92
CA VAL A 419 -31.12 -20.16 1.15
C VAL A 419 -30.48 -18.78 1.07
N ILE A 420 -30.41 -18.24 -0.15
CA ILE A 420 -29.87 -16.92 -0.47
C ILE A 420 -30.98 -16.11 -1.15
N GLU A 421 -31.43 -15.05 -0.49
CA GLU A 421 -32.41 -14.12 -1.05
C GLU A 421 -31.70 -12.90 -1.66
N ASP A 422 -32.04 -12.56 -2.91
CA ASP A 422 -31.51 -11.34 -3.54
C ASP A 422 -32.59 -10.59 -4.34
N GLY A 423 -32.75 -9.29 -4.04
CA GLY A 423 -33.75 -8.42 -4.66
C GLY A 423 -33.43 -8.00 -6.09
N THR A 424 -32.23 -8.26 -6.60
CA THR A 424 -31.90 -8.00 -8.00
C THR A 424 -32.76 -8.85 -8.95
N LEU A 425 -33.07 -10.10 -8.57
CA LEU A 425 -33.96 -10.97 -9.35
C LEU A 425 -35.38 -10.40 -9.46
N ASN A 426 -35.93 -9.87 -8.35
CA ASN A 426 -37.24 -9.19 -8.37
C ASN A 426 -37.21 -7.97 -9.29
N THR A 427 -36.13 -7.18 -9.24
CA THR A 427 -36.00 -5.96 -10.05
C THR A 427 -35.90 -6.29 -11.54
N LEU A 428 -35.21 -7.37 -11.90
CA LEU A 428 -35.08 -7.83 -13.28
C LEU A 428 -36.38 -8.44 -13.83
N ALA A 429 -37.15 -9.14 -13.00
CA ALA A 429 -38.42 -9.75 -13.38
C ALA A 429 -39.60 -8.76 -13.43
N GLY A 430 -39.53 -7.65 -12.68
CA GLY A 430 -40.61 -6.67 -12.62
C GLY A 430 -41.91 -7.30 -12.08
N THR A 431 -42.96 -7.31 -12.89
CA THR A 431 -44.27 -7.92 -12.56
C THR A 431 -44.44 -9.35 -13.10
N GLY A 432 -43.40 -9.90 -13.74
CA GLY A 432 -43.40 -11.22 -14.36
C GLY A 432 -43.16 -12.37 -13.37
N ALA A 433 -43.07 -13.59 -13.92
CA ALA A 433 -42.61 -14.75 -13.17
C ALA A 433 -41.12 -14.57 -12.81
N VAL A 434 -40.78 -14.84 -11.56
CA VAL A 434 -39.42 -14.64 -11.06
C VAL A 434 -38.72 -15.99 -10.93
N PRO A 435 -37.64 -16.25 -11.68
CA PRO A 435 -36.96 -17.54 -11.65
C PRO A 435 -36.19 -17.71 -10.34
N TRP A 436 -35.99 -18.97 -9.97
CA TRP A 436 -35.19 -19.38 -8.83
C TRP A 436 -34.29 -20.55 -9.22
N PHE A 437 -33.20 -20.74 -8.46
CA PHE A 437 -32.10 -21.60 -8.86
C PHE A 437 -31.62 -22.45 -7.69
N ILE A 438 -31.18 -23.68 -8.00
CA ILE A 438 -30.36 -24.49 -7.10
C ILE A 438 -28.95 -24.54 -7.69
N ILE A 439 -27.96 -24.23 -6.87
CA ILE A 439 -26.56 -24.17 -7.24
C ILE A 439 -25.79 -25.16 -6.38
N ALA A 440 -24.86 -25.87 -7.02
CA ALA A 440 -23.97 -26.81 -6.40
C ALA A 440 -22.94 -26.13 -5.50
N ASP A 441 -22.24 -26.93 -4.69
CA ASP A 441 -21.04 -26.43 -4.02
C ASP A 441 -19.94 -26.11 -5.08
N PRO A 442 -19.35 -24.89 -5.05
CA PRO A 442 -18.24 -24.51 -5.92
C PRO A 442 -17.04 -25.46 -5.87
N SER A 443 -16.88 -26.23 -4.79
CA SER A 443 -15.80 -27.20 -4.63
C SER A 443 -15.96 -28.43 -5.51
N TYR A 444 -17.19 -28.78 -5.89
CA TYR A 444 -17.50 -29.93 -6.75
C TYR A 444 -17.79 -29.50 -8.19
N ALA A 445 -18.61 -28.46 -8.38
CA ALA A 445 -18.99 -27.96 -9.70
C ALA A 445 -19.07 -26.43 -9.68
N ARG A 446 -18.13 -25.79 -10.38
CA ARG A 446 -18.04 -24.32 -10.47
C ARG A 446 -18.98 -23.82 -11.57
N CYS A 447 -20.10 -23.21 -11.20
CA CYS A 447 -21.02 -22.68 -12.20
C CYS A 447 -20.58 -21.33 -12.78
N ILE A 448 -20.48 -20.30 -11.92
CA ILE A 448 -20.08 -18.95 -12.32
C ILE A 448 -18.84 -18.55 -11.52
N GLN A 449 -17.90 -17.94 -12.23
CA GLN A 449 -16.67 -17.41 -11.70
C GLN A 449 -16.60 -15.90 -11.87
N VAL A 450 -16.16 -15.22 -10.83
CA VAL A 450 -15.80 -13.80 -10.88
C VAL A 450 -14.28 -13.71 -10.84
N ASP A 451 -13.71 -13.22 -11.94
CA ASP A 451 -12.28 -13.03 -12.11
C ASP A 451 -11.89 -11.59 -11.77
N TYR A 452 -10.81 -11.44 -11.01
CA TYR A 452 -10.21 -10.15 -10.69
C TYR A 452 -8.81 -10.05 -11.30
N LEU A 453 -8.40 -8.85 -11.71
CA LEU A 453 -7.04 -8.63 -12.19
C LEU A 453 -6.06 -8.73 -11.01
N ASN A 454 -5.08 -9.64 -11.09
CA ASN A 454 -4.04 -9.85 -10.08
C ASN A 454 -4.59 -10.06 -8.65
N GLY A 455 -5.77 -10.64 -8.51
CA GLY A 455 -6.43 -10.85 -7.23
C GLY A 455 -6.91 -9.57 -6.54
N GLN A 456 -6.97 -8.44 -7.25
CA GLN A 456 -7.42 -7.18 -6.68
C GLN A 456 -8.96 -7.10 -6.62
N GLU A 457 -9.52 -7.40 -5.44
CA GLU A 457 -10.97 -7.41 -5.21
C GLU A 457 -11.56 -6.03 -4.88
N THR A 458 -10.73 -5.10 -4.38
CA THR A 458 -11.17 -3.78 -3.92
C THR A 458 -10.78 -2.68 -4.91
N PRO A 459 -11.65 -1.69 -5.16
CA PRO A 459 -11.36 -0.61 -6.10
C PRO A 459 -10.06 0.13 -5.79
N THR A 460 -9.30 0.43 -6.84
CA THR A 460 -8.13 1.30 -6.79
C THR A 460 -8.57 2.75 -6.90
N ILE A 461 -7.82 3.64 -6.24
CA ILE A 461 -7.91 5.07 -6.46
C ILE A 461 -6.59 5.64 -6.96
N ARG A 462 -6.67 6.72 -7.73
CA ARG A 462 -5.53 7.56 -8.12
C ARG A 462 -5.94 9.01 -8.27
N ARG A 463 -5.04 9.90 -7.86
CA ARG A 463 -5.16 11.34 -8.07
C ARG A 463 -4.88 11.70 -9.53
N MET A 464 -5.67 12.60 -10.09
CA MET A 464 -5.46 13.10 -11.45
C MET A 464 -5.43 14.62 -11.50
N GLU A 465 -4.66 15.14 -12.44
CA GLU A 465 -4.72 16.54 -12.86
C GLU A 465 -5.68 16.66 -14.04
N THR A 466 -6.70 17.51 -13.89
CA THR A 466 -7.62 17.85 -14.98
C THR A 466 -7.47 19.34 -15.29
N PRO A 467 -6.91 19.71 -16.46
CA PRO A 467 -6.75 21.11 -16.85
C PRO A 467 -8.10 21.86 -16.82
N GLY A 468 -8.12 23.03 -16.18
CA GLY A 468 -9.31 23.90 -16.12
C GLY A 468 -10.30 23.61 -14.99
N GLN A 469 -10.08 22.58 -14.16
CA GLN A 469 -10.94 22.30 -13.00
C GLN A 469 -10.31 22.78 -11.69
N LEU A 470 -11.02 23.64 -10.96
CA LEU A 470 -10.62 24.12 -9.63
C LEU A 470 -11.06 23.11 -8.56
N GLY A 471 -10.19 22.15 -8.23
CA GLY A 471 -10.48 21.14 -7.22
C GLY A 471 -9.52 19.96 -7.26
N TYR A 472 -9.71 19.02 -6.34
CA TYR A 472 -9.00 17.74 -6.34
C TYR A 472 -9.81 16.70 -7.09
N VAL A 473 -9.16 15.95 -7.98
CA VAL A 473 -9.82 14.94 -8.82
C VAL A 473 -9.23 13.57 -8.52
N TRP A 474 -10.11 12.59 -8.29
CA TRP A 474 -9.75 11.19 -8.11
C TRP A 474 -10.45 10.31 -9.14
N ASP A 475 -9.69 9.40 -9.73
CA ASP A 475 -10.20 8.27 -10.47
C ASP A 475 -10.36 7.10 -9.52
N ILE A 476 -11.48 6.39 -9.62
CA ILE A 476 -11.72 5.10 -8.95
C ILE A 476 -12.05 4.04 -9.99
N TRP A 477 -11.37 2.91 -9.97
CA TRP A 477 -11.64 1.80 -10.89
C TRP A 477 -11.46 0.43 -10.22
N LEU A 478 -12.12 -0.57 -10.79
CA LEU A 478 -11.95 -1.97 -10.45
C LEU A 478 -12.04 -2.78 -11.75
N ASP A 479 -11.17 -3.77 -11.86
CA ASP A 479 -11.10 -4.68 -12.99
C ASP A 479 -11.73 -6.01 -12.59
N TRP A 480 -12.79 -6.40 -13.29
CA TRP A 480 -13.41 -7.71 -13.08
C TRP A 480 -14.01 -8.28 -14.37
N GLY A 481 -14.25 -9.58 -14.35
CA GLY A 481 -14.96 -10.33 -15.39
C GLY A 481 -15.87 -11.36 -14.74
N VAL A 482 -17.04 -11.59 -15.33
CA VAL A 482 -17.95 -12.67 -14.89
C VAL A 482 -18.04 -13.67 -16.01
N THR A 483 -17.62 -14.91 -15.73
CA THR A 483 -17.57 -15.99 -16.71
C THR A 483 -18.41 -17.16 -16.20
N VAL A 484 -19.20 -17.76 -17.08
CA VAL A 484 -19.84 -19.04 -16.83
C VAL A 484 -18.82 -20.14 -17.14
N VAL A 485 -18.48 -20.94 -16.15
CA VAL A 485 -17.47 -22.01 -16.25
C VAL A 485 -18.12 -23.34 -16.61
N ASP A 486 -19.21 -23.69 -15.93
CA ASP A 486 -19.95 -24.95 -16.15
C ASP A 486 -21.46 -24.74 -15.99
N TYR A 487 -22.25 -25.34 -16.88
CA TYR A 487 -23.71 -25.33 -16.82
C TYR A 487 -24.28 -26.37 -15.85
N ARG A 488 -23.51 -27.40 -15.50
CA ARG A 488 -23.99 -28.54 -14.69
C ARG A 488 -24.13 -28.22 -13.21
N GLY A 489 -23.40 -27.21 -12.74
CA GLY A 489 -23.43 -26.74 -11.35
C GLY A 489 -24.67 -25.92 -10.99
N ALA A 490 -25.62 -25.68 -11.90
CA ALA A 490 -26.82 -24.91 -11.59
C ALA A 490 -28.06 -25.45 -12.32
N VAL A 491 -29.20 -25.47 -11.63
CA VAL A 491 -30.51 -25.82 -12.19
C VAL A 491 -31.46 -24.64 -12.05
N LYS A 492 -32.20 -24.31 -13.12
CA LYS A 492 -33.18 -23.21 -13.16
C LYS A 492 -34.61 -23.72 -13.10
N ASN A 493 -35.40 -23.12 -12.24
CA ASN A 493 -36.85 -23.13 -12.33
C ASN A 493 -37.32 -21.73 -12.81
N PRO A 494 -38.10 -21.65 -13.92
CA PRO A 494 -38.63 -20.37 -14.40
C PRO A 494 -39.47 -19.61 -13.36
N GLY A 495 -39.93 -20.31 -12.32
CA GLY A 495 -40.64 -19.74 -11.19
C GLY A 495 -42.07 -19.34 -11.51
N ALA A 496 -42.74 -18.76 -10.51
CA ALA A 496 -44.07 -18.20 -10.65
C ALA A 496 -44.04 -16.67 -10.40
N LYS A 497 -45.16 -16.02 -10.70
CA LYS A 497 -45.36 -14.60 -10.36
C LYS A 497 -45.52 -14.48 -8.84
N ILE A 498 -44.72 -13.62 -8.22
CA ILE A 498 -44.85 -13.30 -6.80
C ILE A 498 -45.93 -12.22 -6.67
N THR A 499 -46.99 -12.51 -5.93
CA THR A 499 -48.00 -11.51 -5.59
C THR A 499 -47.46 -10.71 -4.40
N LEU A 500 -47.29 -9.41 -4.56
CA LEU A 500 -46.82 -8.49 -3.52
C LEU A 500 -47.90 -8.20 -2.48
#